data_AF-A0A2V9SQ52-F1
#
_entry.id   AF-A0A2V9SQ52-F1
#
_cell.length_a   1.000
_cell.length_b   1.000
_cell.length_c   1.000
_cell.angle_alpha   90.00
_cell.angle_beta   90.00
_cell.angle_gamma   90.00
#
_symmetry.space_group_name_H-M   'P 1'
#
loop_
_entity.id
_entity.type
_entity.pdbx_description
1 polymer ?
#
loop_
_entity_poly.entity_id
_entity_poly.type
_entity_poly.pdbx_seq_one_letter_code
_entity_poly.pdbx_strand_id
1 'polypeptide(L)'
;MPDDLSALKDDMVAFIEGHGMKRFHGFVDHEEVQSITWKGENPESWKDFVELAKAAESPFVTMDSWSLKREELDEMIERLGNAEFTNDEDIEDARWLRTYIGKTGFVQLGFAHQGVVLVYEASTEWYDHYQRLNELSEDFGGIPIDEPDQDDEP
;
A
#
# COMPACT_ATOMS: atom_id res chain seq x y z
N MET A 1 13.61 8.50 -2.57
CA MET A 1 13.14 7.41 -3.47
C MET A 1 12.60 8.04 -4.75
N PRO A 2 12.52 7.35 -5.89
CA PRO A 2 11.84 7.87 -7.07
C PRO A 2 10.33 8.02 -6.81
N ASP A 3 9.69 8.96 -7.52
CA ASP A 3 8.25 9.23 -7.42
C ASP A 3 7.37 8.19 -8.14
N ASP A 4 7.97 7.25 -8.87
CA ASP A 4 7.26 6.20 -9.57
C ASP A 4 8.06 4.91 -9.51
N LEU A 5 7.49 3.88 -8.89
CA LEU A 5 8.09 2.57 -8.73
C LEU A 5 7.81 1.62 -9.89
N SER A 6 7.20 2.08 -10.99
CA SER A 6 6.87 1.22 -12.14
C SER A 6 8.12 0.56 -12.75
N ALA A 7 9.23 1.30 -12.84
CA ALA A 7 10.50 0.73 -13.31
C ALA A 7 11.07 -0.31 -12.33
N LEU A 8 11.00 -0.03 -11.02
CA LEU A 8 11.43 -0.98 -9.98
C LEU A 8 10.61 -2.27 -10.02
N LYS A 9 9.29 -2.15 -10.19
CA LYS A 9 8.37 -3.28 -10.38
C LYS A 9 8.79 -4.12 -11.59
N ASP A 10 9.02 -3.50 -12.74
CA ASP A 10 9.41 -4.22 -13.96
C ASP A 10 10.77 -4.91 -13.80
N ASP A 11 11.73 -4.25 -13.14
CA ASP A 11 13.02 -4.84 -12.80
C ASP A 11 12.88 -6.04 -11.86
N MET A 12 12.02 -5.96 -10.84
CA MET A 12 11.71 -7.08 -9.95
C MET A 12 11.10 -8.25 -10.71
N VAL A 13 10.14 -7.98 -11.60
CA VAL A 13 9.53 -9.00 -12.45
C VAL A 13 10.58 -9.73 -13.28
N ALA A 14 11.41 -8.97 -14.00
CA ALA A 14 12.45 -9.52 -14.86
C ALA A 14 13.50 -10.31 -14.05
N PHE A 15 13.89 -9.82 -12.88
CA PHE A 15 14.88 -10.47 -12.04
C PHE A 15 14.39 -11.79 -11.43
N ILE A 16 13.14 -11.82 -10.94
CA ILE A 16 12.52 -13.04 -10.41
C ILE A 16 12.42 -14.11 -11.51
N GLU A 17 11.95 -13.74 -12.70
CA GLU A 17 11.86 -14.63 -13.85
C GLU A 17 13.25 -15.11 -14.32
N GLY A 18 14.24 -14.21 -14.38
CA GLY A 18 15.62 -14.54 -14.71
C GLY A 18 16.28 -15.53 -13.74
N HIS A 19 15.81 -15.57 -12.48
CA HIS A 19 16.25 -16.53 -11.48
C HIS A 19 15.51 -17.87 -11.53
N GLY A 20 14.54 -18.04 -12.43
CA GLY A 20 13.70 -19.23 -12.58
C GLY A 20 12.64 -19.37 -11.49
N MET A 21 12.40 -18.31 -10.71
CA MET A 21 11.41 -18.28 -9.64
C MET A 21 10.03 -17.94 -10.21
N LYS A 22 8.97 -18.50 -9.60
CA LYS A 22 7.59 -18.16 -9.96
C LYS A 22 7.11 -16.99 -9.13
N ARG A 23 6.25 -16.16 -9.73
CA ARG A 23 5.52 -15.10 -9.04
C ARG A 23 4.09 -15.54 -8.77
N PHE A 24 3.61 -15.26 -7.56
CA PHE A 24 2.20 -15.35 -7.19
C PHE A 24 1.67 -13.94 -6.99
N HIS A 25 0.55 -13.59 -7.61
CA HIS A 25 -0.08 -12.28 -7.39
C HIS A 25 -0.80 -12.30 -6.04
N GLY A 26 -0.23 -11.62 -5.06
CA GLY A 26 -0.77 -11.62 -3.70
C GLY A 26 -0.08 -10.60 -2.83
N PHE A 27 -0.89 -9.91 -2.03
CA PHE A 27 -0.49 -8.98 -1.00
C PHE A 27 -0.42 -9.71 0.34
N VAL A 28 0.59 -9.39 1.14
CA VAL A 28 0.77 -9.86 2.52
C VAL A 28 0.27 -8.75 3.43
N ASP A 29 -0.88 -8.99 4.03
CA ASP A 29 -1.41 -8.12 5.08
C ASP A 29 -0.71 -8.43 6.41
N HIS A 30 -0.01 -7.42 6.95
CA HIS A 30 0.71 -7.51 8.20
C HIS A 30 -0.21 -7.73 9.41
N GLU A 31 -1.49 -7.36 9.32
CA GLU A 31 -2.46 -7.54 10.40
C GLU A 31 -3.03 -8.96 10.43
N GLU A 32 -3.16 -9.59 9.27
CA GLU A 32 -3.73 -10.94 9.14
C GLU A 32 -2.67 -12.06 9.24
N VAL A 33 -1.40 -11.76 8.93
CA VAL A 33 -0.34 -12.77 8.80
C VAL A 33 0.91 -12.41 9.60
N GLN A 34 1.43 -13.40 10.33
CA GLN A 34 2.72 -13.29 11.01
C GLN A 34 3.83 -13.07 9.98
N SER A 35 4.37 -11.85 9.98
CA SER A 35 5.29 -11.38 8.95
C SER A 35 6.49 -10.65 9.55
N ILE A 36 7.61 -10.69 8.84
CA ILE A 36 8.85 -9.97 9.20
C ILE A 36 9.27 -9.13 8.01
N THR A 37 9.27 -7.82 8.18
CA THR A 37 9.77 -6.87 7.19
C THR A 37 11.30 -6.92 7.11
N TRP A 38 11.78 -7.16 5.90
CA TRP A 38 13.18 -7.15 5.53
C TRP A 38 13.73 -5.72 5.60
N LYS A 39 14.90 -5.56 6.22
CA LYS A 39 15.61 -4.29 6.26
C LYS A 39 16.76 -4.34 5.27
N GLY A 40 16.57 -3.70 4.12
CA GLY A 40 17.62 -3.53 3.12
C GLY A 40 18.69 -2.55 3.59
N GLU A 41 19.92 -2.75 3.13
CA GLU A 41 21.04 -1.84 3.39
C GLU A 41 21.24 -0.83 2.25
N ASN A 42 20.70 -1.13 1.05
CA ASN A 42 20.86 -0.33 -0.14
C ASN A 42 19.62 -0.42 -1.07
N PRO A 43 19.51 0.43 -2.12
CA PRO A 43 18.36 0.46 -3.02
C PRO A 43 18.11 -0.84 -3.81
N GLU A 44 19.12 -1.70 -3.93
CA GLU A 44 19.04 -2.99 -4.65
C GLU A 44 18.90 -4.19 -3.70
N SER A 45 18.77 -3.98 -2.39
CA SER A 45 18.66 -5.07 -1.39
C SER A 45 17.45 -5.99 -1.59
N TRP A 46 16.49 -5.61 -2.44
CA TRP A 46 15.41 -6.50 -2.86
C TRP A 46 15.91 -7.68 -3.71
N LYS A 47 17.04 -7.55 -4.41
CA LYS A 47 17.67 -8.64 -5.16
C LYS A 47 18.14 -9.73 -4.20
N ASP A 48 18.81 -9.34 -3.13
CA ASP A 48 19.25 -10.24 -2.06
C ASP A 48 18.06 -10.96 -1.42
N PHE A 49 16.92 -10.26 -1.26
CA PHE A 49 15.68 -10.86 -0.77
C PHE A 49 15.15 -11.96 -1.71
N VAL A 50 15.15 -11.73 -3.03
CA VAL A 50 14.74 -12.73 -4.03
C VAL A 50 15.70 -13.92 -4.06
N GLU A 51 17.01 -13.67 -3.98
CA GLU A 51 18.03 -14.72 -3.89
C GLU A 51 17.89 -15.55 -2.61
N LEU A 52 17.54 -14.91 -1.48
CA LEU A 52 17.25 -15.60 -0.24
C LEU A 52 16.01 -16.49 -0.36
N ALA A 53 14.94 -16.00 -1.00
CA ALA A 53 13.74 -16.80 -1.27
C ALA A 53 14.08 -18.07 -2.07
N LYS A 54 14.97 -17.93 -3.07
CA LYS A 54 15.47 -19.05 -3.87
C LYS A 54 16.33 -20.01 -3.04
N ALA A 55 17.26 -19.49 -2.23
CA ALA A 55 18.10 -20.29 -1.36
C ALA A 55 17.30 -21.03 -0.27
N ALA A 56 16.17 -20.47 0.14
CA ALA A 56 15.19 -21.09 1.03
C ALA A 56 14.28 -22.12 0.33
N GLU A 57 14.52 -22.40 -0.95
CA GLU A 57 13.73 -23.30 -1.79
C GLU A 57 12.24 -22.93 -1.86
N SER A 58 11.93 -21.62 -1.76
CA SER A 58 10.55 -21.17 -1.86
C SER A 58 9.97 -21.53 -3.23
N PRO A 59 8.76 -22.11 -3.31
CA PRO A 59 8.15 -22.50 -4.58
C PRO A 59 7.77 -21.29 -5.45
N PHE A 60 7.56 -20.13 -4.83
CA PHE A 60 7.25 -18.86 -5.47
C PHE A 60 7.58 -17.68 -4.55
N VAL A 61 7.52 -16.47 -5.10
CA VAL A 61 7.52 -15.19 -4.38
C VAL A 61 6.15 -14.54 -4.62
N THR A 62 5.47 -14.10 -3.57
CA THR A 62 4.29 -13.24 -3.69
C THR A 62 4.74 -11.86 -4.14
N MET A 63 3.99 -11.24 -5.03
CA MET A 63 4.26 -9.89 -5.49
C MET A 63 2.95 -9.14 -5.63
N ASP A 64 2.93 -7.92 -5.11
CA ASP A 64 1.86 -6.98 -5.32
C ASP A 64 2.40 -5.57 -5.57
N SER A 65 1.58 -4.73 -6.19
CA SER A 65 1.92 -3.35 -6.47
C SER A 65 0.67 -2.50 -6.53
N TRP A 66 0.74 -1.28 -6.00
CA TRP A 66 -0.36 -0.35 -6.04
C TRP A 66 0.01 0.92 -6.82
N SER A 67 -0.90 1.36 -7.69
CA SER A 67 -0.77 2.56 -8.49
C SER A 67 -2.00 3.46 -8.27
N LEU A 68 -1.77 4.76 -8.13
CA LEU A 68 -2.83 5.72 -7.84
C LEU A 68 -3.78 5.86 -9.03
N LYS A 69 -5.05 5.48 -8.86
CA LYS A 69 -6.07 5.72 -9.87
C LYS A 69 -6.79 7.03 -9.64
N ARG A 70 -7.31 7.62 -10.72
CA ARG A 70 -8.03 8.89 -10.64
C ARG A 70 -9.31 8.73 -9.83
N GLU A 71 -10.04 7.66 -10.08
CA GLU A 71 -11.33 7.37 -9.46
C GLU A 71 -11.18 7.23 -7.94
N GLU A 72 -10.21 6.46 -7.49
CA GLU A 72 -9.88 6.28 -6.05
C GLU A 72 -9.52 7.61 -5.38
N LEU A 73 -8.75 8.46 -6.06
CA LEU A 73 -8.40 9.78 -5.53
C LEU A 73 -9.59 10.74 -5.47
N ASP A 74 -10.41 10.77 -6.51
CA ASP A 74 -11.57 11.66 -6.57
C ASP A 74 -12.60 11.26 -5.49
N GLU A 75 -12.82 9.96 -5.26
CA GLU A 75 -13.64 9.44 -4.16
C GLU A 75 -13.08 9.82 -2.78
N MET A 76 -11.76 9.74 -2.58
CA MET A 76 -11.11 10.19 -1.34
C MET A 76 -11.30 11.70 -1.11
N ILE A 77 -11.10 12.53 -2.15
CA ILE A 77 -11.29 13.99 -2.05
C ILE A 77 -12.75 14.33 -1.72
N GLU A 78 -13.71 13.62 -2.31
CA GLU A 78 -15.13 13.83 -2.01
C GLU A 78 -15.46 13.47 -0.56
N ARG A 79 -14.96 12.33 -0.06
CA ARG A 79 -15.13 11.92 1.35
C ARG A 79 -14.54 12.95 2.31
N LEU A 80 -13.32 13.40 2.06
CA LEU A 80 -12.64 14.43 2.86
C LEU A 80 -13.39 15.77 2.82
N GLY A 81 -13.92 16.18 1.66
CA GLY A 81 -14.67 17.42 1.52
C GLY A 81 -16.02 17.43 2.24
N ASN A 82 -16.60 16.25 2.50
CA ASN A 82 -17.88 16.09 3.19
C ASN A 82 -17.74 15.84 4.70
N ALA A 83 -16.52 15.62 5.20
CA ALA A 83 -16.28 15.32 6.61
C ALA A 83 -16.23 16.61 7.46
N GLU A 84 -16.96 16.64 8.58
CA GLU A 84 -17.08 17.83 9.44
C GLU A 84 -15.77 18.29 10.10
N PHE A 85 -14.76 17.42 10.17
CA PHE A 85 -13.50 17.66 10.88
C PHE A 85 -12.25 17.70 9.99
N THR A 86 -12.40 17.64 8.67
CA THR A 86 -11.27 17.75 7.75
C THR A 86 -10.79 19.19 7.67
N ASN A 87 -9.48 19.39 7.73
CA ASN A 87 -8.88 20.72 7.63
C ASN A 87 -8.56 21.07 6.15
N ASP A 88 -8.36 22.36 5.85
CA ASP A 88 -8.05 22.80 4.49
C ASP A 88 -6.71 22.24 3.95
N GLU A 89 -5.76 21.94 4.85
CA GLU A 89 -4.44 21.36 4.51
C GLU A 89 -4.58 19.93 3.97
N ASP A 90 -5.43 19.09 4.57
CA ASP A 90 -5.71 17.72 4.13
C ASP A 90 -6.32 17.70 2.71
N ILE A 91 -7.20 18.67 2.41
CA ILE A 91 -7.81 18.82 1.09
C ILE A 91 -6.78 19.31 0.06
N GLU A 92 -5.88 20.22 0.45
CA GLU A 92 -4.78 20.66 -0.41
C GLU A 92 -3.79 19.52 -0.70
N ASP A 93 -3.44 18.72 0.31
CA ASP A 93 -2.59 17.54 0.18
C ASP A 93 -3.23 16.49 -0.74
N ALA A 94 -4.52 16.21 -0.57
CA ALA A 94 -5.27 15.31 -1.45
C ALA A 94 -5.28 15.84 -2.90
N ARG A 95 -5.39 17.15 -3.11
CA ARG A 95 -5.30 17.75 -4.46
C ARG A 95 -3.90 17.65 -5.04
N TRP A 96 -2.85 17.76 -4.23
CA TRP A 96 -1.45 17.60 -4.67
C TRP A 96 -1.19 16.18 -5.21
N LEU A 97 -1.81 15.15 -4.62
CA LEU A 97 -1.71 13.76 -5.07
C LEU A 97 -2.12 13.55 -6.54
N ARG A 98 -2.92 14.45 -7.13
CA ARG A 98 -3.29 14.40 -8.56
C ARG A 98 -2.08 14.36 -9.50
N THR A 99 -0.93 14.87 -9.08
CA THR A 99 0.33 14.84 -9.84
C THR A 99 0.91 13.43 -9.98
N TYR A 100 0.43 12.47 -9.18
CA TYR A 100 0.92 11.09 -9.14
C TYR A 100 -0.06 10.08 -9.74
N ILE A 101 -1.20 10.54 -10.31
CA ILE A 101 -2.17 9.65 -10.98
C ILE A 101 -1.45 8.81 -12.06
N GLY A 102 -1.67 7.50 -12.00
CA GLY A 102 -1.08 6.50 -12.91
C GLY A 102 0.32 6.03 -12.52
N LYS A 103 0.97 6.65 -11.52
CA LYS A 103 2.27 6.20 -11.02
C LYS A 103 2.11 5.09 -9.99
N THR A 104 3.12 4.24 -9.88
CA THR A 104 3.18 3.18 -8.87
C THR A 104 3.79 3.73 -7.59
N GLY A 105 3.03 3.68 -6.50
CA GLY A 105 3.42 4.22 -5.19
C GLY A 105 3.96 3.17 -4.24
N PHE A 106 3.61 1.90 -4.47
CA PHE A 106 3.98 0.81 -3.59
C PHE A 106 4.25 -0.48 -4.37
N VAL A 107 5.26 -1.23 -3.92
CA VAL A 107 5.57 -2.58 -4.39
C VAL A 107 5.96 -3.44 -3.18
N GLN A 108 5.42 -4.65 -3.13
CA GLN A 108 5.72 -5.64 -2.09
C GLN A 108 6.18 -6.95 -2.72
N LEU A 109 7.17 -7.58 -2.10
CA LEU A 109 7.57 -8.97 -2.34
C LEU A 109 7.44 -9.76 -1.05
N GLY A 110 7.01 -11.01 -1.13
CA GLY A 110 6.91 -11.88 0.04
C GLY A 110 7.25 -13.33 -0.27
N PHE A 111 7.73 -14.07 0.73
CA PHE A 111 7.76 -15.52 0.65
C PHE A 111 7.61 -16.14 2.04
N ALA A 112 6.95 -17.29 2.09
CA ALA A 112 6.74 -18.02 3.33
C ALA A 112 7.98 -18.87 3.67
N HIS A 113 8.40 -18.82 4.93
CA HIS A 113 9.44 -19.69 5.45
C HIS A 113 9.12 -20.08 6.90
N GLN A 114 8.99 -21.39 7.14
CA GLN A 114 8.79 -21.96 8.49
C GLN A 114 7.63 -21.32 9.30
N GLY A 115 6.52 -20.97 8.64
CA GLY A 115 5.33 -20.43 9.30
C GLY A 115 5.34 -18.90 9.49
N VAL A 116 6.34 -18.21 8.95
CA VAL A 116 6.39 -16.74 8.89
C VAL A 116 6.49 -16.31 7.44
N VAL A 117 5.91 -15.16 7.09
CA VAL A 117 6.13 -14.54 5.78
C VAL A 117 7.21 -13.48 5.90
N LEU A 118 8.30 -13.66 5.17
CA LEU A 118 9.33 -12.63 5.02
C LEU A 118 8.84 -11.67 3.93
N VAL A 119 8.92 -10.36 4.18
CA VAL A 119 8.34 -9.34 3.29
C VAL A 119 9.39 -8.27 2.99
N TYR A 120 9.52 -7.88 1.72
CA TYR A 120 10.22 -6.66 1.31
C TYR A 120 9.18 -5.66 0.78
N GLU A 121 9.33 -4.39 1.14
CA GLU A 121 8.43 -3.32 0.72
C GLU A 121 9.24 -2.11 0.26
N ALA A 122 8.70 -1.44 -0.76
CA ALA A 122 9.12 -0.12 -1.17
C ALA A 122 7.89 0.74 -1.39
N SER A 123 7.85 1.89 -0.71
CA SER A 123 6.87 2.96 -0.94
C SER A 123 7.55 4.24 -1.40
N THR A 124 6.78 5.08 -2.10
CA THR A 124 7.12 6.47 -2.32
C THR A 124 6.60 7.33 -1.17
N GLU A 125 7.19 8.50 -0.96
CA GLU A 125 6.73 9.42 0.09
C GLU A 125 5.25 9.79 -0.10
N TRP A 126 4.86 10.10 -1.34
CA TRP A 126 3.46 10.44 -1.66
C TRP A 126 2.49 9.27 -1.42
N TYR A 127 2.94 8.02 -1.49
CA TYR A 127 2.11 6.87 -1.14
C TYR A 127 1.83 6.82 0.36
N ASP A 128 2.85 7.06 1.20
CA ASP A 128 2.68 7.15 2.65
C ASP A 128 1.73 8.30 3.04
N HIS A 129 1.76 9.42 2.30
CA HIS A 129 0.78 10.49 2.45
C HIS A 129 -0.63 10.06 2.03
N TYR A 130 -0.76 9.36 0.89
CA TYR A 130 -2.04 8.81 0.44
C TYR A 130 -2.66 7.86 1.48
N GLN A 131 -1.88 6.94 2.06
CA GLN A 131 -2.39 5.98 3.05
C GLN A 131 -2.99 6.69 4.26
N ARG A 132 -2.28 7.70 4.79
CA ARG A 132 -2.76 8.52 5.91
C ARG A 132 -4.06 9.25 5.60
N LEU A 133 -4.17 9.86 4.41
CA LEU A 133 -5.39 10.55 4.00
C LEU A 133 -6.55 9.58 3.77
N ASN A 134 -6.26 8.39 3.25
CA ASN A 134 -7.27 7.37 3.05
C ASN A 134 -7.81 6.86 4.40
N GLU A 135 -6.93 6.55 5.36
CA GLU A 135 -7.31 6.18 6.74
C GLU A 135 -8.20 7.26 7.37
N LEU A 136 -7.80 8.53 7.29
CA LEU A 136 -8.62 9.65 7.76
C LEU A 136 -10.00 9.68 7.09
N SER A 137 -10.05 9.51 5.77
CA SER A 137 -11.31 9.53 5.01
C SER A 137 -12.25 8.35 5.33
N GLU A 138 -11.71 7.23 5.81
CA GLU A 138 -12.47 6.04 6.21
C GLU A 138 -13.03 6.19 7.63
N ASP A 139 -12.26 6.75 8.56
CA ASP A 139 -12.70 7.01 9.94
C ASP A 139 -13.94 7.92 10.01
N PHE A 140 -14.07 8.88 9.08
CA PHE A 140 -15.24 9.78 9.02
C PHE A 140 -16.51 9.12 8.46
N GLY A 141 -16.42 7.96 7.83
CA GLY A 141 -17.58 7.21 7.31
C GLY A 141 -18.28 6.34 8.38
N GLY A 142 -17.72 6.26 9.59
CA GLY A 142 -18.06 5.23 10.59
C GLY A 142 -18.97 5.65 11.75
N ILE A 143 -19.42 6.90 11.86
CA ILE A 143 -20.30 7.31 12.97
C ILE A 143 -21.76 7.36 12.51
N PRO A 144 -22.59 6.33 12.78
CA PRO A 144 -24.02 6.53 12.80
C PRO A 144 -24.32 7.55 13.91
N ILE A 145 -24.70 8.76 13.54
CA ILE A 145 -25.32 9.71 14.46
C ILE A 145 -26.68 9.08 14.79
N ASP A 146 -26.79 8.41 15.93
CA ASP A 146 -28.09 8.12 16.53
C ASP A 146 -28.81 9.47 16.71
N GLU A 147 -29.87 9.68 15.94
CA GLU A 147 -30.77 10.82 16.12
C GLU A 147 -31.25 10.83 17.57
N PRO A 148 -31.23 11.97 18.29
CA PRO A 148 -31.75 12.00 19.65
C PRO A 148 -33.25 11.71 19.58
N ASP A 149 -33.67 10.60 20.20
CA ASP A 149 -35.07 10.25 20.44
C ASP A 149 -35.79 11.49 21.01
N GLN A 150 -36.59 12.14 20.18
CA GLN A 150 -37.60 13.08 20.65
C GLN A 150 -38.73 12.24 21.23
N ASP A 151 -38.58 11.84 22.48
CA ASP A 151 -39.70 11.37 23.29
C ASP A 151 -40.65 12.56 23.50
N ASP A 152 -41.68 12.62 22.65
CA ASP A 152 -42.90 13.41 22.87
C ASP A 152 -43.55 12.97 24.19
N GLU A 153 -43.46 13.83 25.20
CA GLU A 153 -44.20 13.74 26.47
C GLU A 153 -45.70 14.02 26.23
N PRO A 154 -46.63 13.15 26.69
CA PRO A 154 -48.03 13.51 26.89
C PRO A 154 -48.35 13.95 28.33
#